data_AF-A0A7X6U6I2-F1
#
_entry.id   AF-A0A7X6U6I2-F1
#
_cell.length_a   1.000
_cell.length_b   1.000
_cell.length_c   1.000
_cell.angle_alpha   90.00
_cell.angle_beta   90.00
_cell.angle_gamma   90.00
#
_symmetry.space_group_name_H-M   'P 1'
#
loop_
_entity.id
_entity.type
_entity.pdbx_description
1 polymer ?
#
loop_
_entity_poly.entity_id
_entity_poly.type
_entity_poly.pdbx_seq_one_letter_code
_entity_poly.pdbx_strand_id
1 'polypeptide(L)'
;MREFRILSPTAILGYGFPLASFQAGLAKKPHLIAVDAGSTDPGPYYLGEGVSFTDRQAVKRDLALMLKAGIQNKIPVIVGSAGGSGADSHLAWCRAIVDEIARDEQLSFTMAVIHAEFKPETVLEALREGRIRPLDPAPPLNEDLVTSSSRIVGQMGVE
;
A
#
# COMPACT_ATOMS: atom_id res chain seq x y z
N MET A 1 -29.26 -4.56 -2.51
CA MET A 1 -27.79 -4.73 -2.61
C MET A 1 -27.30 -5.54 -1.43
N ARG A 2 -26.32 -6.43 -1.62
CA ARG A 2 -25.65 -7.14 -0.54
C ARG A 2 -24.65 -6.18 0.11
N GLU A 3 -24.74 -5.99 1.42
CA GLU A 3 -23.85 -5.11 2.19
C GLU A 3 -22.39 -5.62 2.15
N PHE A 4 -21.43 -4.70 2.05
CA PHE A 4 -20.01 -4.98 2.20
C PHE A 4 -19.38 -4.05 3.25
N ARG A 5 -19.01 -4.58 4.43
CA ARG A 5 -18.40 -3.82 5.53
C ARG A 5 -16.88 -3.90 5.48
N ILE A 6 -16.22 -2.76 5.53
CA ILE A 6 -14.77 -2.64 5.61
C ILE A 6 -14.41 -2.04 6.97
N LEU A 7 -13.46 -2.64 7.67
CA LEU A 7 -12.83 -2.05 8.84
C LEU A 7 -11.50 -1.41 8.39
N SER A 8 -11.46 -0.08 8.41
CA SER A 8 -10.22 0.68 8.30
C SER A 8 -9.73 1.06 9.70
N PRO A 9 -8.63 0.46 10.20
CA PRO A 9 -8.21 0.66 11.57
C PRO A 9 -7.54 2.02 11.80
N THR A 10 -6.94 2.60 10.76
CA THR A 10 -6.22 3.88 10.81
C THR A 10 -6.22 4.54 9.43
N ALA A 11 -5.88 5.82 9.37
CA ALA A 11 -5.79 6.56 8.12
C ALA A 11 -4.58 6.12 7.27
N ILE A 12 -3.44 5.91 7.93
CA ILE A 12 -2.17 5.52 7.30
C ILE A 12 -1.53 4.42 8.15
N LEU A 13 -1.13 3.31 7.52
CA LEU A 13 -0.44 2.22 8.20
C LEU A 13 0.81 2.73 8.95
N GLY A 14 0.92 2.43 10.25
CA GLY A 14 2.02 2.90 11.09
C GLY A 14 1.70 4.18 11.88
N TYR A 15 0.52 4.78 11.72
CA TYR A 15 0.05 5.85 12.61
C TYR A 15 -0.53 5.31 13.92
N GLY A 16 -0.75 4.01 14.00
CA GLY A 16 -1.37 3.39 15.15
C GLY A 16 -2.88 3.60 15.19
N PHE A 17 -3.50 2.88 16.13
CA PHE A 17 -4.92 2.96 16.43
C PHE A 17 -5.21 2.41 17.83
N PRO A 18 -6.25 2.93 18.53
CA PRO A 18 -6.66 2.39 19.82
C PRO A 18 -7.21 0.97 19.70
N LEU A 19 -6.74 0.07 20.57
CA LEU A 19 -7.21 -1.33 20.58
C LEU A 19 -8.71 -1.43 20.83
N ALA A 20 -9.27 -0.60 21.71
CA ALA A 20 -10.69 -0.59 22.00
C ALA A 20 -11.54 -0.29 20.74
N SER A 21 -11.12 0.70 19.94
CA SER A 21 -11.79 1.05 18.68
C SER A 21 -11.70 -0.08 17.66
N PHE A 22 -10.51 -0.70 17.54
CA PHE A 22 -10.31 -1.83 16.65
C PHE A 22 -11.20 -3.03 17.03
N GLN A 23 -11.27 -3.38 18.32
CA GLN A 23 -12.14 -4.45 18.81
C GLN A 23 -13.63 -4.14 18.61
N ALA A 24 -14.05 -2.89 18.85
CA ALA A 24 -15.42 -2.47 18.56
C ALA A 24 -15.76 -2.57 17.07
N GLY A 25 -14.79 -2.28 16.19
CA GLY A 25 -14.91 -2.48 14.74
C GLY A 25 -15.03 -3.95 14.36
N LEU A 26 -14.19 -4.82 14.92
CA LEU A 26 -14.25 -6.27 14.71
C LEU A 26 -15.57 -6.88 15.18
N ALA A 27 -16.13 -6.40 16.29
CA ALA A 27 -17.42 -6.85 16.81
C ALA A 27 -18.59 -6.62 15.82
N LYS A 28 -18.44 -5.70 14.87
CA LYS A 28 -19.39 -5.47 13.77
C LYS A 28 -19.26 -6.47 12.61
N LYS A 29 -18.37 -7.48 12.73
CA LYS A 29 -18.15 -8.55 11.74
C LYS A 29 -17.89 -7.99 10.33
N PRO A 30 -16.77 -7.25 10.15
CA PRO A 30 -16.41 -6.72 8.83
C PRO A 30 -16.08 -7.87 7.87
N HIS A 31 -16.21 -7.62 6.57
CA HIS A 31 -15.86 -8.57 5.52
C HIS A 31 -14.43 -8.37 5.00
N LEU A 32 -13.79 -7.25 5.37
CA LEU A 32 -12.45 -6.88 4.99
C LEU A 32 -11.83 -6.00 6.08
N ILE A 33 -10.57 -6.26 6.43
CA ILE A 33 -9.73 -5.29 7.14
C ILE A 33 -8.82 -4.67 6.10
N ALA A 34 -8.92 -3.36 5.88
CA ALA A 34 -8.12 -2.68 4.86
C ALA A 34 -7.48 -1.43 5.44
N VAL A 35 -6.24 -1.15 5.04
CA VAL A 35 -5.54 0.08 5.39
C VAL A 35 -4.75 0.53 4.18
N ASP A 36 -4.69 1.84 3.93
CA ASP A 36 -3.72 2.37 2.98
C ASP A 36 -2.46 2.84 3.73
N ALA A 37 -1.32 2.78 3.07
CA ALA A 37 -0.07 3.37 3.54
C ALA A 37 0.30 4.63 2.74
N GLY A 38 -0.45 4.95 1.68
CA GLY A 38 -0.18 6.03 0.74
C GLY A 38 -0.33 7.43 1.31
N SER A 39 0.53 8.35 0.90
CA SER A 39 0.32 9.80 1.08
C SER A 39 1.12 10.61 0.06
N THR A 40 0.53 11.71 -0.43
CA THR A 40 1.21 12.71 -1.27
C THR A 40 1.73 13.90 -0.46
N ASP A 41 1.22 14.10 0.76
CA ASP A 41 1.58 15.20 1.67
C ASP A 41 3.10 15.33 1.95
N PRO A 42 3.87 14.24 2.11
CA PRO A 42 5.31 14.36 2.37
C PRO A 42 6.14 14.70 1.11
N GLY A 43 5.49 14.87 -0.04
CA GLY A 43 6.16 15.16 -1.30
C GLY A 43 6.90 13.96 -1.90
N PRO A 44 7.69 14.18 -2.99
CA PRO A 44 8.20 13.10 -3.82
C PRO A 44 9.41 12.35 -3.24
N TYR A 45 9.99 12.82 -2.13
CA TYR A 45 11.25 12.30 -1.58
C TYR A 45 11.19 10.80 -1.30
N TYR A 46 10.16 10.35 -0.56
CA TYR A 46 10.03 8.95 -0.13
C TYR A 46 9.85 8.00 -1.31
N LEU A 47 9.10 8.42 -2.34
CA LEU A 47 9.02 7.68 -3.60
C LEU A 47 10.39 7.61 -4.27
N GLY A 48 11.04 8.75 -4.48
CA GLY A 48 12.34 8.83 -5.17
C GLY A 48 13.42 7.97 -4.51
N GLU A 49 13.55 8.06 -3.19
CA GLU A 49 14.52 7.28 -2.41
C GLU A 49 14.11 5.81 -2.22
N GLY A 50 12.82 5.50 -2.38
CA GLY A 50 12.29 4.15 -2.19
C GLY A 50 12.26 3.72 -0.72
N VAL A 51 12.03 4.66 0.20
CA VAL A 51 12.00 4.42 1.66
C VAL A 51 10.65 4.82 2.24
N SER A 52 10.20 4.09 3.26
CA SER A 52 8.95 4.39 3.96
C SER A 52 9.03 5.73 4.71
N PHE A 53 7.95 6.51 4.68
CA PHE A 53 7.82 7.72 5.51
C PHE A 53 7.36 7.41 6.95
N THR A 54 6.78 6.23 7.18
CA THR A 54 6.38 5.78 8.52
C THR A 54 7.43 4.88 9.15
N ASP A 55 7.49 4.90 10.49
CA ASP A 55 8.42 4.09 11.28
C ASP A 55 8.13 2.58 11.15
N ARG A 56 9.20 1.78 11.08
CA ARG A 56 9.13 0.33 10.91
C ARG A 56 8.44 -0.37 12.07
N GLN A 57 8.73 0.02 13.31
CA GLN A 57 8.16 -0.63 14.50
C GLN A 57 6.67 -0.32 14.61
N ALA A 58 6.28 0.90 14.29
CA ALA A 58 4.87 1.28 14.24
C ALA A 58 4.10 0.50 13.17
N VAL A 59 4.66 0.35 11.96
CA VAL A 59 4.09 -0.50 10.90
C VAL A 59 4.00 -1.96 11.34
N LYS A 60 5.05 -2.50 11.97
CA LYS A 60 5.06 -3.89 12.48
C LYS A 60 3.94 -4.11 13.51
N ARG A 61 3.76 -3.19 14.45
CA ARG A 61 2.67 -3.23 15.44
C ARG A 61 1.31 -3.32 14.75
N ASP A 62 1.03 -2.41 13.84
CA ASP A 62 -0.27 -2.30 13.18
C ASP A 62 -0.57 -3.55 12.34
N LEU A 63 0.40 -4.00 11.54
CA LEU A 63 0.30 -5.24 10.76
C LEU A 63 0.08 -6.46 11.64
N ALA A 64 0.78 -6.59 12.77
CA ALA A 64 0.63 -7.73 13.67
C ALA A 64 -0.80 -7.82 14.23
N LEU A 65 -1.37 -6.68 14.65
CA LEU A 65 -2.75 -6.61 15.13
C LEU A 65 -3.75 -6.97 14.03
N MET A 66 -3.58 -6.43 12.83
CA MET A 66 -4.44 -6.70 11.68
C MET A 66 -4.39 -8.16 11.23
N LEU A 67 -3.18 -8.73 11.07
CA LEU A 67 -2.97 -10.11 10.64
C LEU A 67 -3.57 -11.10 11.64
N LYS A 68 -3.31 -10.92 12.94
CA LYS A 68 -3.88 -11.80 13.98
C LYS A 68 -5.40 -11.76 13.96
N ALA A 69 -6.01 -10.57 13.86
CA ALA A 69 -7.46 -10.43 13.78
C ALA A 69 -8.03 -11.05 12.50
N GLY A 70 -7.39 -10.82 11.35
CA GLY A 70 -7.80 -11.37 10.06
C GLY A 70 -7.78 -12.90 10.05
N ILE A 71 -6.70 -13.52 10.55
CA ILE A 71 -6.57 -14.97 10.65
C ILE A 71 -7.62 -15.55 11.60
N GLN A 72 -7.74 -15.02 12.82
CA GLN A 72 -8.67 -15.52 13.84
C GLN A 72 -10.13 -15.46 13.39
N ASN A 73 -10.50 -14.40 12.67
CA ASN A 73 -11.89 -14.18 12.23
C ASN A 73 -12.14 -14.63 10.78
N LYS A 74 -11.13 -15.15 10.08
CA LYS A 74 -11.19 -15.51 8.65
C LYS A 74 -11.60 -14.33 7.77
N ILE A 75 -11.07 -13.14 8.07
CA ILE A 75 -11.31 -11.89 7.35
C ILE A 75 -10.06 -11.56 6.53
N PRO A 76 -10.16 -11.30 5.21
CA PRO A 76 -9.01 -10.88 4.42
C PRO A 76 -8.44 -9.55 4.95
N VAL A 77 -7.13 -9.41 4.82
CA VAL A 77 -6.38 -8.18 5.16
C VAL A 77 -5.78 -7.63 3.88
N ILE A 78 -6.02 -6.33 3.59
CA ILE A 78 -5.47 -5.63 2.43
C ILE A 78 -4.69 -4.41 2.89
N VAL A 79 -3.52 -4.22 2.30
CA VAL A 79 -2.66 -3.05 2.50
C VAL A 79 -2.48 -2.35 1.15
N GLY A 80 -2.98 -1.13 1.03
CA GLY A 80 -2.75 -0.24 -0.12
C GLY A 80 -1.38 0.46 -0.04
N SER A 81 -0.80 0.82 -1.18
CA SER A 81 0.51 1.49 -1.38
C SER A 81 1.75 0.86 -0.71
N ALA A 82 1.54 -0.11 0.20
CA ALA A 82 2.48 -0.92 0.97
C ALA A 82 3.83 -0.26 1.20
N GLY A 83 4.00 0.40 2.35
CA GLY A 83 5.26 1.06 2.73
C GLY A 83 5.40 2.49 2.21
N GLY A 84 4.31 3.15 1.82
CA GLY A 84 4.26 4.61 1.68
C GLY A 84 3.95 5.11 0.26
N SER A 85 4.68 4.61 -0.74
CA SER A 85 4.68 5.24 -2.07
C SER A 85 4.54 4.27 -3.26
N GLY A 86 4.23 3.00 -3.02
CA GLY A 86 3.86 2.04 -4.08
C GLY A 86 4.99 1.44 -4.93
N ALA A 87 6.23 1.93 -4.80
CA ALA A 87 7.38 1.32 -5.48
C ALA A 87 7.68 -0.10 -4.97
N ASP A 88 8.37 -0.90 -5.77
CA ASP A 88 8.77 -2.27 -5.45
C ASP A 88 9.62 -2.34 -4.18
N SER A 89 10.45 -1.33 -3.91
CA SER A 89 11.21 -1.26 -2.65
C SER A 89 10.31 -1.12 -1.42
N HIS A 90 9.24 -0.32 -1.50
CA HIS A 90 8.26 -0.16 -0.43
C HIS A 90 7.46 -1.45 -0.23
N LEU A 91 7.02 -2.06 -1.33
CA LEU A 91 6.28 -3.32 -1.31
C LEU A 91 7.11 -4.45 -0.72
N ALA A 92 8.37 -4.58 -1.13
CA ALA A 92 9.31 -5.55 -0.58
C ALA A 92 9.60 -5.29 0.90
N TRP A 93 9.76 -4.03 1.30
CA TRP A 93 9.96 -3.64 2.70
C TRP A 93 8.76 -4.02 3.58
N CYS A 94 7.54 -3.69 3.15
CA CYS A 94 6.32 -4.02 3.87
C CYS A 94 6.12 -5.54 3.95
N ARG A 95 6.37 -6.26 2.84
CA ARG A 95 6.35 -7.73 2.81
C ARG A 95 7.32 -8.33 3.82
N ALA A 96 8.55 -7.84 3.89
CA ALA A 96 9.55 -8.35 4.82
C ALA A 96 9.09 -8.23 6.29
N ILE A 97 8.35 -7.17 6.63
CA ILE A 97 7.74 -7.01 7.96
C ILE A 97 6.63 -8.04 8.19
N VAL A 98 5.78 -8.30 7.18
CA VAL A 98 4.75 -9.35 7.25
C VAL A 98 5.38 -10.73 7.43
N ASP A 99 6.43 -11.05 6.68
CA ASP A 99 7.15 -12.33 6.77
C ASP A 99 7.87 -12.48 8.13
N GLU A 100 8.36 -11.38 8.72
CA GLU A 100 8.90 -11.35 10.08
C GLU A 100 7.82 -11.63 11.12
N ILE A 101 6.67 -10.94 11.06
CA ILE A 101 5.54 -11.18 11.97
C ILE A 101 5.07 -12.62 11.87
N ALA A 102 4.94 -13.16 10.65
CA ALA A 102 4.48 -14.53 10.44
C ALA A 102 5.41 -15.56 11.10
N ARG A 103 6.73 -15.35 11.04
CA ARG A 103 7.70 -16.19 11.74
C ARG A 103 7.63 -16.02 13.25
N ASP A 104 7.65 -14.78 13.74
CA ASP A 104 7.68 -14.47 15.18
C ASP A 104 6.44 -14.99 15.91
N GLU A 105 5.27 -14.87 15.28
CA GLU A 105 3.96 -15.23 15.86
C GLU A 105 3.43 -16.58 15.36
N GLN A 106 4.24 -17.33 14.59
CA GLN A 106 3.89 -18.64 14.02
C GLN A 106 2.56 -18.64 13.25
N LEU A 107 2.34 -17.59 12.46
CA LEU A 107 1.13 -17.42 11.67
C LEU A 107 1.22 -18.16 10.33
N SER A 108 0.09 -18.66 9.85
CA SER A 108 -0.03 -19.27 8.53
C SER A 108 -1.20 -18.66 7.76
N PHE A 109 -0.92 -18.18 6.56
CA PHE A 109 -1.89 -17.57 5.65
C PHE A 109 -1.34 -17.56 4.22
N THR A 110 -2.22 -17.39 3.24
CA THR A 110 -1.82 -17.13 1.85
C THR A 110 -1.65 -15.63 1.65
N MET A 111 -0.57 -15.23 0.98
CA MET A 111 -0.27 -13.84 0.65
C MET A 111 -0.08 -13.69 -0.85
N ALA A 112 -0.68 -12.64 -1.42
CA ALA A 112 -0.41 -12.18 -2.77
C ALA A 112 0.23 -10.79 -2.71
N VAL A 113 1.12 -10.50 -3.66
CA VAL A 113 1.84 -9.24 -3.78
C VAL A 113 1.50 -8.65 -5.14
N ILE A 114 1.04 -7.40 -5.17
CA ILE A 114 0.62 -6.70 -6.38
C ILE A 114 1.58 -5.55 -6.62
N HIS A 115 2.32 -5.63 -7.71
CA HIS A 115 3.31 -4.62 -8.09
C HIS A 115 2.67 -3.46 -8.84
N ALA A 116 3.16 -2.25 -8.59
CA ALA A 116 2.72 -1.04 -9.26
C ALA A 116 3.88 -0.30 -9.96
N GLU A 117 5.14 -0.66 -9.74
CA GLU A 117 6.28 0.01 -10.36
C GLU A 117 6.42 -0.41 -11.83
N PHE A 118 6.57 0.58 -12.71
CA PHE A 118 6.79 0.41 -14.13
C PHE A 118 8.24 0.64 -14.48
N LYS A 119 8.73 -0.16 -15.42
CA LYS A 119 10.02 0.12 -16.06
C LYS A 119 9.89 1.32 -17.00
N PRO A 120 10.89 2.23 -17.08
CA PRO A 120 10.86 3.36 -17.99
C PRO A 120 10.58 2.95 -19.45
N GLU A 121 11.08 1.80 -19.89
CA GLU A 121 10.88 1.30 -21.26
C GLU A 121 9.41 1.04 -21.57
N THR A 122 8.65 0.47 -20.62
CA THR A 122 7.21 0.22 -20.77
C THR A 122 6.43 1.53 -20.94
N VAL A 123 6.84 2.57 -20.22
CA VAL A 123 6.19 3.89 -20.26
C VAL A 123 6.55 4.65 -21.54
N LEU A 124 7.81 4.59 -21.97
CA LEU A 124 8.27 5.18 -23.23
C LEU A 124 7.57 4.56 -24.44
N GLU A 125 7.43 3.24 -24.47
CA GLU A 125 6.68 2.54 -25.52
C GLU A 125 5.23 3.03 -25.56
N ALA A 126 4.55 3.08 -24.41
CA ALA A 126 3.18 3.57 -24.33
C ALA A 126 3.02 5.04 -24.75
N LEU A 127 4.02 5.89 -24.46
CA LEU A 127 4.05 7.29 -24.88
C LEU A 127 4.18 7.42 -26.40
N ARG A 128 5.12 6.71 -27.01
CA ARG A 128 5.37 6.72 -28.47
C ARG A 128 4.16 6.20 -29.27
N GLU A 129 3.45 5.23 -28.70
CA GLU A 129 2.22 4.67 -29.28
C GLU A 129 0.97 5.51 -29.00
N GLY A 130 1.08 6.61 -28.25
CA GLY A 130 -0.05 7.47 -27.90
C GLY A 130 -1.09 6.80 -26.98
N ARG A 131 -0.71 5.75 -26.24
CA ARG A 131 -1.60 5.03 -25.31
C ARG A 131 -1.76 5.71 -23.96
N ILE A 132 -0.85 6.62 -23.61
CA ILE A 132 -0.91 7.41 -22.37
C ILE A 132 -0.94 8.90 -22.69
N ARG A 133 -1.62 9.65 -21.83
CA ARG A 133 -1.74 11.10 -21.91
C ARG A 133 -1.67 11.68 -20.50
N PRO A 134 -1.17 12.92 -20.33
CA PRO A 134 -1.21 13.58 -19.03
C PRO A 134 -2.65 13.68 -18.52
N LEU A 135 -2.83 13.51 -17.21
CA LEU A 135 -4.08 13.75 -16.52
C LEU A 135 -4.16 15.25 -16.18
N ASP A 136 -5.15 15.98 -16.69
CA ASP A 136 -5.28 17.41 -16.40
C ASP A 136 -5.37 17.65 -14.87
N PRO A 137 -4.64 18.64 -14.31
CA PRO A 137 -3.84 19.68 -14.97
C PRO A 137 -2.33 19.39 -15.05
N ALA A 138 -1.91 18.11 -15.08
CA ALA A 138 -0.50 17.74 -15.11
C ALA A 138 0.24 18.34 -16.33
N PRO A 139 1.53 18.66 -16.20
CA PRO A 139 2.33 19.16 -17.32
C PRO A 139 2.44 18.12 -18.44
N PRO A 140 2.76 18.55 -19.68
CA PRO A 140 2.95 17.62 -20.79
C PRO A 140 3.97 16.53 -20.48
N LEU A 141 3.57 15.27 -20.68
CA LEU A 141 4.46 14.11 -20.58
C LEU A 141 5.34 14.02 -21.82
N ASN A 142 6.65 13.86 -21.64
CA ASN A 142 7.62 13.65 -22.71
C ASN A 142 8.66 12.58 -22.32
N GLU A 143 9.48 12.14 -23.27
CA GLU A 143 10.48 11.08 -23.03
C GLU A 143 11.52 11.48 -21.97
N ASP A 144 11.93 12.76 -21.92
CA ASP A 144 12.90 13.25 -20.94
C ASP A 144 12.38 13.08 -19.51
N LEU A 145 11.11 13.44 -19.24
CA LEU A 145 10.48 13.25 -17.93
C LEU A 145 10.45 11.77 -17.52
N VAL A 146 10.15 10.87 -18.46
CA VAL A 146 10.11 9.42 -18.19
C VAL A 146 11.52 8.90 -17.85
N THR A 147 12.52 9.30 -18.62
CA THR A 147 13.91 8.84 -18.43
C THR A 147 14.58 9.46 -17.20
N SER A 148 14.24 10.69 -16.83
CA SER A 148 14.78 11.35 -15.63
C SER A 148 14.07 10.96 -14.34
N SER A 149 12.94 10.25 -14.41
CA SER A 149 12.18 9.84 -13.23
C SER A 149 12.92 8.72 -12.49
N SER A 150 13.20 8.93 -11.20
CA SER A 150 13.84 7.89 -10.37
C SER A 150 12.99 6.64 -10.26
N ARG A 151 11.67 6.81 -10.20
CA ARG A 151 10.67 5.73 -10.12
C ARG A 151 9.38 6.15 -10.79
N ILE A 152 8.70 5.18 -11.40
CA ILE A 152 7.38 5.38 -12.02
C ILE A 152 6.45 4.33 -11.44
N VAL A 153 5.39 4.77 -10.78
CA VAL A 153 4.44 3.87 -10.13
C VAL A 153 3.03 4.12 -10.65
N GLY A 154 2.27 3.05 -10.80
CA GLY A 154 0.86 3.08 -11.13
C GLY A 154 0.04 3.43 -9.92
N GLN A 155 -0.84 4.40 -10.09
CA GLN A 155 -1.90 4.64 -9.14
C GLN A 155 -2.98 3.58 -9.30
N MET A 156 -3.39 2.95 -8.19
CA MET A 156 -4.43 1.92 -8.18
C MET A 156 -5.62 2.44 -7.36
N GLY A 157 -6.77 2.61 -8.01
CA GLY A 157 -7.97 3.09 -7.35
C GLY A 157 -8.74 4.07 -8.22
N VAL A 158 -9.69 4.75 -7.59
CA VAL A 158 -10.45 5.83 -8.21
C VAL A 158 -9.82 7.16 -7.80
N GLU A 159 -9.22 7.87 -8.76
CA GLU A 159 -9.09 9.33 -8.73
C GLU A 159 -9.40 9.88 -10.12
#